data_AF-A0A3C0AP15-F1
#
_entry.id   AF-A0A3C0AP15-F1
#
_cell.length_a   1.000
_cell.length_b   1.000
_cell.length_c   1.000
_cell.angle_alpha   90.00
_cell.angle_beta   90.00
_cell.angle_gamma   90.00
#
_symmetry.space_group_name_H-M   'P 1'
#
loop_
_entity.id
_entity.type
_entity.pdbx_description
1 polymer ?
#
loop_
_entity_poly.entity_id
_entity_poly.type
_entity_poly.pdbx_seq_one_letter_code
_entity_poly.pdbx_strand_id
1 'polypeptide(L)'
;DLYDRGTLDETLVVAVGEFGRSPQRGVSTSGNSNSDDGRDHWPYCYTSLLAGAGIKRGYVHGESDKTGSSPRKDPVHPRELLATIYHSFGINPETIVYNHLNQPRELVKAQAVTKLMG
;
A
#
# COMPACT_ATOMS: atom_id res chain seq x y z
N ASP A 1 20.46 -9.08 -6.54
CA ASP A 1 20.79 -9.80 -5.30
C ASP A 1 19.76 -10.88 -4.95
N LEU A 2 18.59 -10.59 -4.37
CA LEU A 2 17.60 -11.62 -3.99
C LEU A 2 17.18 -12.53 -5.15
N TYR A 3 16.99 -11.96 -6.35
CA TYR A 3 16.71 -12.74 -7.56
C TYR A 3 17.89 -13.65 -7.94
N ASP A 4 19.10 -13.10 -7.98
CA ASP A 4 20.31 -13.83 -8.36
C ASP A 4 20.66 -14.95 -7.37
N ARG A 5 20.29 -14.79 -6.10
CA ARG A 5 20.43 -15.80 -5.04
C ARG A 5 19.29 -16.80 -4.99
N GLY A 6 18.25 -16.65 -5.81
CA GLY A 6 17.08 -17.55 -5.84
C GLY A 6 16.17 -17.43 -4.62
N THR A 7 16.29 -16.40 -3.78
CA THR A 7 15.50 -16.23 -2.54
C THR A 7 14.30 -15.29 -2.70
N LEU A 8 14.17 -14.63 -3.87
CA LEU A 8 13.08 -13.69 -4.12
C LEU A 8 11.69 -14.36 -4.06
N ASP A 9 11.57 -15.61 -4.47
CA ASP A 9 10.27 -16.30 -4.47
C ASP A 9 9.74 -16.60 -3.06
N GLU A 10 10.62 -16.58 -2.05
CA GLU A 10 10.29 -16.75 -0.62
C GLU A 10 10.38 -15.44 0.18
N THR A 11 10.77 -14.33 -0.46
CA THR A 11 10.96 -13.03 0.18
C THR A 11 10.02 -12.00 -0.39
N LEU A 12 9.11 -11.46 0.43
CA LEU A 12 8.32 -10.30 0.03
C LEU A 12 9.12 -9.01 0.25
N VAL A 13 9.35 -8.25 -0.82
CA VAL A 13 9.90 -6.90 -0.77
C VAL A 13 8.75 -5.91 -0.94
N VAL A 14 8.61 -4.98 0.01
CA VAL A 14 7.63 -3.90 -0.06
C VAL A 14 8.36 -2.56 0.08
N ALA A 15 8.21 -1.69 -0.90
CA ALA A 15 8.68 -0.30 -0.83
C ALA A 15 7.48 0.64 -1.00
N VAL A 16 7.15 1.37 0.06
CA VAL A 16 5.98 2.25 0.11
C VAL A 16 6.28 3.46 0.98
N GLY A 17 5.84 4.64 0.54
CA GLY A 17 5.84 5.85 1.36
C GLY A 17 4.54 6.01 2.13
N GLU A 18 4.49 6.93 3.08
CA GLU A 18 3.28 7.24 3.84
C GLU A 18 2.30 8.12 3.05
N PHE A 19 2.83 9.02 2.22
CA PHE A 19 2.06 10.00 1.44
C PHE A 19 2.76 10.34 0.13
N GLY A 20 1.96 10.81 -0.83
CA GLY A 20 2.43 11.43 -2.06
C GLY A 20 2.77 12.90 -1.85
N ARG A 21 2.78 13.66 -2.94
CA ARG A 21 2.99 15.12 -2.94
C ARG A 21 1.86 15.82 -3.65
N SER A 22 1.47 16.99 -3.14
CA SER A 22 0.32 17.74 -3.67
C SER A 22 0.46 17.92 -5.18
N PRO A 23 -0.59 17.70 -5.98
CA PRO A 23 -0.54 17.84 -7.44
C PRO A 23 -0.09 19.22 -7.92
N GLN A 24 -0.36 20.24 -7.10
CA GLN A 24 0.01 21.63 -7.33
C GLN A 24 0.82 22.18 -6.15
N ARG A 25 1.67 23.16 -6.44
CA ARG A 25 2.41 23.91 -5.42
C ARG A 25 1.48 24.85 -4.66
N GLY A 26 1.86 25.19 -3.44
CA GLY A 26 1.12 26.13 -2.59
C GLY A 26 -0.24 25.65 -2.08
N VAL A 27 -0.59 24.40 -2.36
CA VAL A 27 -1.72 23.74 -1.70
C VAL A 27 -1.26 23.26 -0.34
N SER A 28 -1.87 23.77 0.73
CA SER A 28 -1.67 23.27 2.10
C SER A 28 -2.81 22.33 2.47
N THR A 29 -2.48 21.09 2.80
CA THR A 29 -3.42 20.02 3.18
C THR A 29 -3.13 19.44 4.55
N SER A 30 -1.95 19.70 5.10
CA SER A 30 -1.50 19.12 6.37
C SER A 30 -1.53 20.09 7.54
N GLY A 31 -1.99 21.34 7.33
CA GLY A 31 -2.02 22.37 8.37
C GLY A 31 -0.63 22.81 8.83
N ASN A 32 0.41 22.49 8.05
CA ASN A 32 1.78 22.92 8.30
C ASN A 32 2.04 24.33 7.77
N SER A 33 3.19 24.88 8.13
CA SER A 33 3.70 26.18 7.67
C SER A 33 4.51 26.06 6.38
N ASN A 34 4.11 25.19 5.45
CA ASN A 34 4.79 25.07 4.17
C ASN A 34 4.68 26.36 3.36
N SER A 35 5.79 26.72 2.74
CA SER A 35 5.88 27.81 1.78
C SER A 35 5.07 27.49 0.52
N ASP A 36 4.53 28.53 -0.12
CA ASP A 36 3.73 28.42 -1.35
C ASP A 36 4.56 27.97 -2.56
N ASP A 37 5.89 27.99 -2.42
CA ASP A 37 6.84 27.48 -3.40
C ASP A 37 7.02 25.95 -3.37
N GLY A 38 6.41 25.22 -2.42
CA GLY A 38 6.56 23.78 -2.26
C GLY A 38 5.33 22.94 -2.65
N ARG A 39 5.47 21.61 -2.61
CA ARG A 39 4.35 20.65 -2.67
C ARG A 39 4.17 19.99 -1.29
N ASP A 40 2.95 20.02 -0.76
CA ASP A 40 2.64 19.51 0.57
C ASP A 40 2.44 17.97 0.58
N HIS A 41 2.25 17.38 1.77
CA HIS A 41 1.87 15.98 1.95
C HIS A 41 0.51 15.68 1.34
N TRP A 42 0.45 14.63 0.53
CA TRP A 42 -0.75 14.24 -0.20
C TRP A 42 -1.10 12.78 0.06
N PRO A 43 -1.91 12.48 1.10
CA PRO A 43 -2.26 11.10 1.45
C PRO A 43 -3.25 10.48 0.47
N TYR A 44 -3.86 11.27 -0.41
CA TYR A 44 -4.94 10.82 -1.28
C TYR A 44 -4.48 9.97 -2.47
N CYS A 45 -3.21 10.09 -2.90
CA CYS A 45 -2.70 9.34 -4.05
C CYS A 45 -1.18 9.17 -3.96
N TYR A 46 -0.72 7.92 -3.93
CA TYR A 46 0.70 7.54 -3.93
C TYR A 46 0.85 6.08 -4.37
N THR A 47 2.09 5.64 -4.56
CA THR A 47 2.41 4.34 -5.15
C THR A 47 3.18 3.47 -4.15
N SER A 48 2.91 2.17 -4.20
CA SER A 48 3.72 1.14 -3.55
C SER A 48 4.35 0.24 -4.63
N LEU A 49 5.51 -0.32 -4.32
CA LEU A 49 6.20 -1.30 -5.15
C LEU A 49 6.31 -2.60 -4.34
N LEU A 50 5.91 -3.72 -4.96
CA LEU A 50 5.96 -5.05 -4.39
C LEU A 50 6.74 -5.98 -5.31
N ALA A 51 7.51 -6.90 -4.74
CA ALA A 51 8.21 -7.95 -5.48
C ALA A 51 8.41 -9.20 -4.63
N GLY A 52 8.49 -10.36 -5.29
CA GLY A 52 8.72 -11.66 -4.64
C GLY A 52 7.47 -12.23 -3.98
N ALA A 53 7.63 -13.36 -3.28
CA ALA A 53 6.55 -14.05 -2.55
C ALA A 53 5.24 -14.21 -3.34
N GLY A 54 5.32 -14.64 -4.62
CA GLY A 54 4.16 -14.86 -5.48
C GLY A 54 3.54 -13.61 -6.14
N ILE A 55 4.10 -12.42 -5.92
CA ILE A 55 3.65 -11.19 -6.60
C ILE A 55 3.99 -11.26 -8.10
N LYS A 56 3.03 -10.90 -8.95
CA LYS A 56 3.19 -10.84 -10.42
C LYS A 56 4.35 -9.92 -10.82
N ARG A 57 5.20 -10.41 -11.70
CA ARG A 57 6.27 -9.63 -12.32
C ARG A 57 5.73 -8.77 -13.45
N GLY A 58 6.24 -7.54 -13.59
CA GLY A 58 5.88 -6.64 -14.69
C GLY A 58 4.41 -6.20 -14.69
N TYR A 59 3.72 -6.31 -13.55
CA TYR A 59 2.31 -5.99 -13.43
C TYR A 59 2.10 -4.60 -12.81
N VAL A 60 1.21 -3.81 -13.42
CA VAL A 60 0.76 -2.52 -12.90
C VAL A 60 -0.68 -2.67 -12.44
N HIS A 61 -0.94 -2.28 -11.21
CA HIS A 61 -2.27 -2.31 -10.61
C HIS A 61 -2.73 -0.90 -10.27
N GLY A 62 -3.96 -0.58 -10.65
CA GLY A 62 -4.55 0.73 -10.45
C GLY A 62 -4.06 1.80 -11.43
N GLU A 63 -4.73 2.94 -11.40
CA GLU A 63 -4.42 4.12 -12.22
C GLU A 63 -4.77 5.36 -11.41
N SER A 64 -3.95 6.41 -11.45
CA SER A 64 -4.30 7.73 -10.92
C SER A 64 -5.04 8.55 -11.97
N ASP A 65 -5.73 9.61 -11.56
CA ASP A 65 -6.21 10.62 -12.50
C ASP A 65 -5.03 11.34 -13.20
N LYS A 66 -5.34 12.11 -14.25
CA LYS A 66 -4.35 12.83 -15.06
C LYS A 66 -3.43 13.75 -14.27
N THR A 67 -3.86 14.17 -13.07
CA THR A 67 -3.13 15.11 -12.21
C THR A 67 -2.38 14.41 -11.08
N GLY A 68 -2.56 13.11 -10.87
CA GLY A 68 -2.06 12.39 -9.70
C GLY A 68 -2.75 12.81 -8.40
N SER A 69 -3.95 13.39 -8.47
CA SER A 69 -4.68 13.89 -7.29
C SER A 69 -5.37 12.75 -6.54
N SER A 70 -5.90 11.78 -7.27
CA SER A 70 -6.67 10.67 -6.73
C SER A 70 -6.52 9.40 -7.59
N PRO A 71 -6.69 8.20 -7.00
CA PRO A 71 -6.87 6.98 -7.77
C PRO A 71 -8.14 7.05 -8.62
N ARG A 72 -8.02 6.77 -9.91
CA ARG A 72 -9.12 6.73 -10.89
C ARG A 72 -9.64 5.31 -11.11
N LYS A 73 -8.77 4.30 -11.08
CA LYS A 73 -9.13 2.90 -11.36
C LYS A 73 -8.43 1.96 -10.38
N ASP A 74 -9.13 0.91 -9.96
CA ASP A 74 -8.66 -0.13 -9.03
C ASP A 74 -7.83 0.46 -7.85
N PRO A 75 -8.42 1.35 -7.03
CA PRO A 75 -7.72 1.93 -5.88
C PRO A 75 -7.36 0.85 -4.86
N VAL A 76 -6.23 1.03 -4.19
CA VAL A 76 -5.80 0.17 -3.07
C VAL A 76 -5.68 1.02 -1.82
N HIS A 77 -6.48 0.71 -0.81
CA HIS A 77 -6.39 1.31 0.51
C HIS A 77 -5.18 0.73 1.28
N PRO A 78 -4.50 1.48 2.16
CA PRO A 78 -3.34 0.97 2.92
C PRO A 78 -3.63 -0.31 3.74
N ARG A 79 -4.87 -0.44 4.24
CA ARG A 79 -5.33 -1.68 4.90
C ARG A 79 -5.35 -2.89 3.97
N GLU A 80 -5.70 -2.71 2.69
CA GLU A 80 -5.69 -3.80 1.70
C GLU A 80 -4.27 -4.19 1.32
N LEU A 81 -3.33 -3.23 1.30
CA LEU A 81 -1.90 -3.53 1.17
C LEU A 81 -1.41 -4.38 2.35
N LEU A 82 -1.76 -4.01 3.59
CA LEU A 82 -1.42 -4.82 4.78
C LEU A 82 -2.04 -6.22 4.71
N ALA A 83 -3.31 -6.32 4.33
CA ALA A 83 -3.98 -7.61 4.16
C ALA A 83 -3.28 -8.48 3.10
N THR A 84 -2.79 -7.87 2.02
CA THR A 84 -2.02 -8.55 0.96
C THR A 84 -0.68 -9.06 1.48
N ILE A 85 0.01 -8.30 2.32
CA ILE A 85 1.27 -8.73 2.97
C ILE A 85 1.01 -9.96 3.84
N TYR A 86 -0.02 -9.94 4.69
CA TYR A 86 -0.35 -11.09 5.54
C TYR A 86 -0.75 -12.31 4.74
N HIS A 87 -1.55 -12.13 3.69
CA HIS A 87 -1.91 -13.20 2.77
C HIS A 87 -0.66 -13.83 2.12
N SER A 88 0.33 -13.03 1.73
CA SER A 88 1.61 -13.53 1.15
C SER A 88 2.41 -14.39 2.13
N PHE A 89 2.21 -14.22 3.44
CA PHE A 89 2.82 -15.02 4.49
C PHE A 89 1.94 -16.19 4.95
N GLY A 90 0.84 -16.48 4.26
CA GLY A 90 -0.10 -17.54 4.62
C GLY A 90 -0.95 -17.22 5.87
N ILE A 91 -0.96 -15.96 6.31
CA ILE A 91 -1.79 -15.49 7.42
C ILE A 91 -3.13 -15.03 6.84
N ASN A 92 -4.23 -15.57 7.35
CA ASN A 92 -5.56 -15.06 6.99
C ASN A 92 -5.76 -13.65 7.58
N PRO A 93 -5.87 -12.58 6.77
CA PRO A 93 -6.02 -11.22 7.29
C PRO A 93 -7.33 -11.01 8.07
N GLU A 94 -8.34 -11.85 7.82
CA GLU A 94 -9.66 -11.79 8.47
C GLU A 94 -9.71 -12.57 9.80
N THR A 95 -8.57 -13.11 10.27
CA THR A 95 -8.48 -13.77 11.58
C THR A 95 -8.95 -12.85 12.69
N ILE A 96 -9.81 -13.37 13.58
CA ILE A 96 -10.20 -12.68 14.81
C ILE A 96 -9.16 -12.94 15.89
N VAL A 97 -8.62 -11.87 16.45
CA VAL A 97 -7.73 -11.89 17.61
C VAL A 97 -8.43 -11.30 18.82
N TYR A 98 -8.11 -11.81 20.01
CA TYR A 98 -8.72 -11.34 21.27
C TYR A 98 -7.74 -10.44 22.00
N ASN A 99 -8.21 -9.27 22.46
CA ASN A 99 -7.41 -8.40 23.31
C ASN A 99 -7.37 -8.90 24.77
N HIS A 100 -6.66 -8.21 25.64
CA HIS A 100 -6.55 -8.55 27.08
C HIS A 100 -7.88 -8.53 27.85
N LEU A 101 -8.95 -7.95 27.28
CA LEU A 101 -10.31 -7.93 27.84
C LEU A 101 -11.21 -9.00 27.20
N ASN A 102 -10.64 -9.94 26.44
CA ASN A 102 -11.37 -10.96 25.68
C ASN A 102 -12.37 -10.40 24.66
N GLN A 103 -12.11 -9.20 24.12
CA GLN A 103 -12.93 -8.61 23.07
C GLN A 103 -12.37 -9.00 21.69
N PRO A 104 -13.22 -9.43 20.74
CA PRO A 104 -12.79 -9.80 19.40
C PRO A 104 -12.35 -8.55 18.61
N ARG A 105 -11.26 -8.67 17.87
CA ARG A 105 -10.72 -7.67 16.95
C ARG A 105 -10.35 -8.36 15.64
N GLU A 106 -10.71 -7.78 14.51
CA GLU A 106 -10.19 -8.23 13.21
C GLU A 106 -8.67 -7.97 13.18
N LEU A 107 -7.88 -8.94 12.75
CA LEU A 107 -6.44 -8.78 12.59
C LEU A 107 -6.14 -7.67 11.57
N VAL A 108 -6.80 -7.71 10.41
CA VAL A 108 -6.85 -6.62 9.45
C VAL A 108 -8.29 -6.46 8.94
N LYS A 109 -8.84 -5.25 9.07
CA LYS A 109 -10.18 -4.93 8.54
C LYS A 109 -10.13 -4.59 7.06
N ALA A 110 -9.68 -5.52 6.21
CA ALA A 110 -9.64 -5.41 4.76
C ALA A 110 -9.34 -6.78 4.12
N GLN A 111 -9.67 -6.92 2.83
CA GLN A 111 -9.32 -8.10 2.05
C GLN A 111 -8.00 -7.90 1.31
N ALA A 112 -7.28 -9.00 1.07
CA ALA A 112 -6.06 -8.98 0.26
C ALA A 112 -6.39 -8.70 -1.21
N VAL A 113 -5.53 -7.93 -1.89
CA VAL A 113 -5.65 -7.66 -3.32
C VAL A 113 -5.06 -8.83 -4.10
N THR A 114 -5.79 -9.96 -4.15
CA THR A 114 -5.34 -11.21 -4.77
C THR A 114 -5.04 -11.08 -6.27
N LYS A 115 -5.56 -10.04 -6.93
CA LYS A 115 -5.19 -9.67 -8.31
C LYS A 115 -3.68 -9.45 -8.49
N LEU A 116 -2.97 -9.08 -7.43
CA LEU A 116 -1.50 -8.88 -7.43
C LEU A 116 -0.71 -10.20 -7.49
N MET A 117 -1.33 -11.32 -7.12
CA MET A 117 -0.67 -12.63 -7.07
C MET A 117 -0.68 -13.31 -8.45
N GLY A 118 0.36 -14.10 -8.73
CA GLY A 118 0.61 -14.80 -10.00
C GLY A 118 0.75 -16.30 -9.87
#